data_AF-A0A3C1GKF1-F1
#
_entry.id   AF-A0A3C1GKF1-F1
#
_cell.length_a   1.000
_cell.length_b   1.000
_cell.length_c   1.000
_cell.angle_alpha   90.00
_cell.angle_beta   90.00
_cell.angle_gamma   90.00
#
_symmetry.space_group_name_H-M   'P 1'
#
loop_
_entity.id
_entity.type
_entity.pdbx_description
1 polymer ?
#
loop_
_entity_poly.entity_id
_entity_poly.type
_entity_poly.pdbx_seq_one_letter_code
_entity_poly.pdbx_strand_id
1 'polypeptide(L)'
;MGKLLMVLVVLAVGCAPQVRWTHSQGWGQAEFDVDYAVCTRVASRPGIVVTQAVRPGVYVGVPLEDVDERVRWGCLQARGWRPVQ
;
A
#
# COMPACT_ATOMS: atom_id res chain seq x y z
N MET A 1 8.45 -9.94 49.19
CA MET A 1 7.38 -10.46 48.30
C MET A 1 7.31 -9.56 47.07
N GLY A 2 8.13 -9.87 46.06
CA GLY A 2 8.23 -9.06 44.84
C GLY A 2 7.06 -9.36 43.91
N LYS A 3 6.21 -8.36 43.68
CA LYS A 3 5.11 -8.43 42.72
C LYS A 3 5.72 -8.38 41.31
N LEU A 4 5.81 -9.53 40.65
CA LEU A 4 6.04 -9.63 39.22
C LEU A 4 4.90 -8.90 38.51
N LEU A 5 5.15 -7.66 38.08
CA LEU A 5 4.31 -6.95 37.13
C LEU A 5 4.47 -7.66 35.79
N MET A 6 3.57 -8.60 35.51
CA MET A 6 3.42 -9.21 34.20
C MET A 6 2.90 -8.11 33.27
N VAL A 7 3.81 -7.40 32.61
CA VAL A 7 3.45 -6.42 31.57
C VAL A 7 2.89 -7.23 30.41
N LEU A 8 1.57 -7.32 30.37
CA LEU A 8 0.80 -7.85 29.26
C LEU A 8 1.02 -6.89 28.09
N VAL A 9 2.06 -7.15 27.28
CA VAL A 9 2.25 -6.48 26.00
C VAL A 9 1.13 -6.95 25.09
N VAL A 10 -0.03 -6.30 25.19
CA VAL A 10 -1.08 -6.40 24.20
C VAL A 10 -0.48 -5.81 22.93
N LEU A 11 0.03 -6.68 22.04
CA LEU A 11 0.25 -6.33 20.65
C LEU A 11 -1.13 -6.01 20.08
N ALA A 12 -1.55 -4.76 20.25
CA ALA A 12 -2.55 -4.13 19.42
C ALA A 12 -1.92 -4.03 18.02
N VAL A 13 -1.88 -5.16 17.32
CA VAL A 13 -1.74 -5.19 15.87
C VAL A 13 -3.01 -4.52 15.40
N GLY A 14 -2.95 -3.20 15.24
CA GLY A 14 -4.03 -2.44 14.67
C GLY A 14 -4.39 -3.12 13.36
N CYS A 15 -5.60 -3.69 13.31
CA CYS A 15 -6.20 -4.12 12.06
C CYS A 15 -6.48 -2.85 11.26
N ALA A 16 -5.42 -2.26 10.69
CA ALA A 16 -5.59 -1.33 9.60
C ALA A 16 -6.39 -2.08 8.53
N PRO A 17 -7.41 -1.47 7.92
CA PRO A 17 -8.20 -2.11 6.89
C PRO A 17 -7.26 -2.59 5.78
N GLN A 18 -6.98 -3.89 5.75
CA GLN A 18 -6.18 -4.51 4.71
C GLN A 18 -7.07 -4.57 3.47
N VAL A 19 -6.77 -3.76 2.45
CA VAL A 19 -7.39 -3.93 1.14
C VAL A 19 -7.02 -5.32 0.65
N ARG A 20 -8.01 -6.21 0.52
CA ARG A 20 -7.79 -7.54 -0.04
C ARG A 20 -7.66 -7.39 -1.55
N TRP A 21 -6.76 -8.15 -2.17
CA TRP A 21 -6.55 -8.11 -3.62
C TRP A 21 -6.84 -9.46 -4.25
N THR A 22 -7.31 -9.43 -5.50
CA THR A 22 -7.50 -10.60 -6.35
C THR A 22 -6.85 -10.38 -7.71
N HIS A 23 -6.52 -11.48 -8.38
CA HIS A 23 -5.93 -11.48 -9.71
C HIS A 23 -6.72 -12.41 -10.62
N SER A 24 -6.99 -11.99 -11.86
CA SER A 24 -7.81 -12.77 -12.81
C SER A 24 -7.21 -14.12 -13.20
N GLN A 25 -5.90 -14.29 -12.99
CA GLN A 25 -5.18 -15.53 -13.25
C GLN A 25 -5.18 -16.51 -12.06
N GLY A 26 -5.91 -16.21 -10.98
CA GLY A 26 -6.00 -17.07 -9.79
C GLY A 26 -4.75 -17.04 -8.90
N TRP A 27 -3.90 -16.03 -9.06
CA TRP A 27 -2.71 -15.84 -8.22
C TRP A 27 -3.07 -15.52 -6.76
N GLY A 28 -2.23 -15.98 -5.84
CA GLY A 28 -2.46 -15.91 -4.40
C GLY A 28 -1.59 -14.85 -3.72
N GLN A 29 -1.51 -14.97 -2.40
CA GLN A 29 -0.79 -14.00 -1.56
C GLN A 29 0.71 -13.93 -1.90
N ALA A 30 1.34 -15.07 -2.24
CA ALA A 30 2.77 -15.11 -2.53
C ALA A 30 3.13 -14.28 -3.77
N GLU A 31 2.34 -14.39 -4.84
CA GLU A 31 2.52 -13.58 -6.05
C GLU A 31 2.20 -12.11 -5.77
N PHE A 32 1.18 -11.85 -4.95
CA PHE A 32 0.85 -10.49 -4.52
C PHE A 32 2.03 -9.84 -3.80
N ASP A 33 2.66 -10.53 -2.86
CA ASP A 33 3.77 -9.99 -2.06
C ASP A 33 4.98 -9.63 -2.93
N VAL A 34 5.26 -10.44 -3.96
CA VAL A 34 6.32 -10.15 -4.95
C VAL A 34 6.01 -8.88 -5.73
N ASP A 35 4.81 -8.77 -6.27
CA ASP A 35 4.40 -7.59 -7.04
C ASP A 35 4.29 -6.34 -6.16
N TYR A 36 3.82 -6.49 -4.93
CA TYR A 36 3.75 -5.44 -3.93
C TYR A 36 5.15 -4.89 -3.60
N ALA A 37 6.15 -5.74 -3.44
CA ALA A 37 7.53 -5.32 -3.21
C ALA A 37 8.13 -4.60 -4.43
N VAL A 38 7.78 -5.03 -5.65
CA VAL A 38 8.20 -4.33 -6.88
C VAL A 38 7.53 -2.96 -6.97
N CYS A 39 6.21 -2.89 -6.77
CA CYS A 39 5.46 -1.65 -6.85
C CYS A 39 5.84 -0.65 -5.74
N THR A 40 6.19 -1.14 -4.55
CA THR A 40 6.73 -0.29 -3.48
C THR A 40 8.08 0.32 -3.88
N ARG A 41 8.98 -0.46 -4.50
CA ARG A 41 10.24 0.08 -5.01
C ARG A 41 10.04 1.09 -6.14
N VAL A 42 9.00 0.94 -6.96
CA VAL A 42 8.64 1.92 -7.98
C VAL A 42 8.17 3.21 -7.31
N ALA A 43 7.25 3.12 -6.35
CA ALA A 43 6.74 4.25 -5.60
C ALA A 43 7.87 5.08 -4.94
N SER A 44 8.82 4.41 -4.27
CA SER A 44 9.90 5.10 -3.56
C SER A 44 11.04 5.63 -4.44
N ARG A 45 10.91 5.66 -5.78
CA ARG A 45 11.97 6.20 -6.66
C ARG A 45 12.01 7.72 -6.59
N PRO A 46 13.18 8.33 -6.26
CA PRO A 46 13.32 9.78 -6.30
C PRO A 46 13.12 10.29 -7.73
N GLY A 47 12.29 11.32 -7.88
CA GLY A 47 11.98 11.94 -9.18
C GLY A 47 10.64 11.52 -9.79
N ILE A 48 9.86 10.63 -9.17
CA ILE A 48 8.46 10.44 -9.54
C ILE A 48 7.65 11.62 -8.99
N VAL A 49 7.22 12.51 -9.88
CA VAL A 49 6.24 13.56 -9.56
C VAL A 49 4.87 13.06 -9.96
N VAL A 50 4.04 12.71 -8.97
CA VAL A 50 2.62 12.43 -9.25
C VAL A 50 1.84 13.72 -9.19
N THR A 51 1.37 14.13 -10.36
CA THR A 51 0.44 15.22 -10.54
C THR A 51 -0.97 14.66 -10.49
N GLN A 52 -1.72 14.97 -9.44
CA GLN A 52 -3.15 14.69 -9.44
C GLN A 52 -3.88 15.80 -10.20
N ALA A 53 -4.58 15.43 -11.26
CA ALA A 53 -5.54 16.33 -11.89
C ALA A 53 -6.74 16.50 -10.94
N VAL A 54 -6.86 17.66 -10.30
CA VAL A 54 -8.02 18.01 -9.47
C VAL A 54 -9.11 18.68 -10.30
N ARG A 55 -8.75 19.28 -11.44
CA ARG A 55 -9.63 19.82 -12.48
C ARG A 55 -8.94 19.65 -13.85
N PRO A 56 -9.66 19.71 -14.97
CA PRO A 56 -9.03 19.74 -16.30
C PRO A 56 -7.95 20.83 -16.35
N GLY A 57 -6.70 20.44 -16.60
CA GLY A 57 -5.55 21.35 -16.67
C GLY A 57 -4.99 21.85 -15.34
N VAL A 58 -5.54 21.45 -14.19
CA VAL A 58 -5.01 21.82 -12.85
C VAL A 58 -4.44 20.61 -12.16
N TYR A 59 -3.12 20.64 -11.96
CA TYR A 59 -2.37 19.59 -11.32
C TYR A 59 -1.82 20.09 -9.98
N VAL A 60 -2.11 19.36 -8.91
CA VAL A 60 -1.59 19.67 -7.57
C VAL A 60 -0.56 18.60 -7.19
N GLY A 61 0.56 19.05 -6.61
CA GLY A 61 1.54 18.18 -5.98
C GLY A 61 0.94 17.61 -4.70
N VAL A 62 0.85 16.29 -4.63
CA VAL A 62 0.32 15.57 -3.47
C VAL A 62 1.51 15.25 -2.54
N PRO A 63 1.35 15.24 -1.20
CA PRO A 63 2.42 14.83 -0.29
C PRO A 63 3.03 13.48 -0.72
N LEU A 64 4.36 13.37 -0.64
CA LEU A 64 5.11 12.20 -1.14
C LEU A 64 4.61 10.87 -0.53
N GLU A 65 4.18 10.89 0.73
CA GLU A 65 3.60 9.73 1.42
C GLU A 65 2.29 9.22 0.78
N ASP A 66 1.39 10.13 0.38
CA ASP A 66 0.14 9.79 -0.31
C ASP A 66 0.37 9.43 -1.79
N VAL A 67 1.43 9.99 -2.38
CA VAL A 67 1.88 9.66 -3.74
C VAL A 67 2.35 8.22 -3.80
N ASP A 68 3.18 7.80 -2.85
CA ASP A 68 3.79 6.47 -2.85
C ASP A 68 2.74 5.37 -2.80
N GLU A 69 1.70 5.56 -1.98
CA GLU A 69 0.60 4.60 -1.89
C GLU A 69 -0.22 4.52 -3.19
N ARG A 70 -0.55 5.66 -3.81
CA ARG A 70 -1.32 5.68 -5.06
C ARG A 70 -0.53 5.14 -6.25
N VAL A 71 0.77 5.45 -6.34
CA VAL A 71 1.66 4.88 -7.36
C VAL A 71 1.73 3.38 -7.20
N ARG A 72 1.86 2.90 -5.96
CA ARG A 72 1.88 1.47 -5.66
C ARG A 72 0.57 0.80 -6.08
N TRP A 73 -0.58 1.36 -5.72
CA TRP A 73 -1.88 0.81 -6.13
C TRP A 73 -2.08 0.84 -7.64
N GLY A 74 -1.69 1.93 -8.31
CA GLY A 74 -1.73 2.02 -9.76
C GLY A 74 -0.85 0.97 -10.43
N CYS A 75 0.35 0.74 -9.90
CA CYS A 75 1.26 -0.31 -10.36
C CYS A 75 0.65 -1.72 -10.18
N LEU A 76 0.05 -2.01 -9.02
CA LEU A 76 -0.65 -3.28 -8.78
C LEU A 76 -1.81 -3.47 -9.77
N GLN A 77 -2.61 -2.43 -10.00
CA GLN A 77 -3.72 -2.48 -10.95
C GLN A 77 -3.26 -2.67 -12.40
N ALA A 78 -2.15 -2.05 -12.81
CA ALA A 78 -1.54 -2.23 -14.11
C ALA A 78 -1.00 -3.66 -14.31
N ARG A 79 -0.62 -4.33 -13.21
CA ARG A 79 -0.23 -5.75 -13.20
C ARG A 79 -1.40 -6.72 -13.20
N GLY A 80 -2.63 -6.24 -13.08
CA GLY A 80 -3.84 -7.06 -13.12
C GLY A 80 -4.49 -7.31 -11.76
N TRP A 81 -3.91 -6.79 -10.68
CA TRP A 81 -4.53 -6.88 -9.36
C TRP A 81 -5.76 -5.98 -9.26
N ARG A 82 -6.78 -6.46 -8.56
CA ARG A 82 -8.02 -5.73 -8.29
C ARG A 82 -8.33 -5.77 -6.81
N PRO A 83 -8.70 -4.63 -6.19
CA PRO A 83 -9.16 -4.64 -4.81
C PRO A 83 -10.49 -5.39 -4.73
N VAL A 84 -10.61 -6.28 -3.75
CA VAL A 84 -11.84 -6.94 -3.36
C VAL A 84 -12.40 -6.12 -2.22
N GLN A 85 -13.54 -5.47 -2.47
CA GLN A 85 -14.30 -4.74 -1.44
C GLN A 85 -15.01 -5.72 -0.50
#